data_AF-A0A1Q3DD04-F1
#
_entry.id   AF-A0A1Q3DD04-F1
#
_cell.length_a   1.000
_cell.length_b   1.000
_cell.length_c   1.000
_cell.angle_alpha   90.00
_cell.angle_beta   90.00
_cell.angle_gamma   90.00
#
_symmetry.space_group_name_H-M   'P 1'
#
loop_
_entity.id
_entity.type
_entity.pdbx_description
1 polymer ?
#
loop_
_entity_poly.entity_id
_entity_poly.type
_entity_poly.pdbx_seq_one_letter_code
_entity_poly.pdbx_strand_id
1 'polypeptide(L)'
;HYKQFSSSFDIPVYNYFDYVQAWHNTFLFQNIEDKHSWFFCFDKTFNSKQIIPYWFIDWWTFYGPNQYILPPSVEEALDTFASNIEDIPFWPIMASFFIHCKLSWIMYWDYTIEEAPRTLPTLHRQSWTKWWKKYDLSKCTPETILRSLKIQQNQHFTQTKSQIQTTIASSSKERELKEQIKKLQEALEDIPDEDDDKVSITSTKNLGDDEDFIPTSRRKNKEKVEKD
;
A
#
# COMPACT_ATOMS: atom_id res chain seq x y z
N HIS A 1 12.68 -35.95 41.48
CA HIS A 1 12.53 -34.60 42.07
C HIS A 1 12.60 -33.57 40.96
N TYR A 2 11.45 -33.01 40.55
CA TYR A 2 11.39 -31.90 39.59
C TYR A 2 11.70 -30.60 40.32
N LYS A 3 12.64 -29.79 39.80
CA LYS A 3 12.92 -28.46 40.33
C LYS A 3 11.72 -27.56 40.02
N GLN A 4 11.01 -27.16 41.07
CA GLN A 4 9.91 -26.22 40.99
C GLN A 4 10.51 -24.81 40.94
N PHE A 5 10.18 -24.03 39.91
CA PHE A 5 10.63 -22.65 39.79
C PHE A 5 10.04 -21.81 40.95
N SER A 6 10.87 -20.96 41.55
CA SER A 6 10.54 -20.20 42.77
C SER A 6 9.68 -18.95 42.53
N SER A 7 9.27 -18.69 41.30
CA SER A 7 8.44 -17.56 40.90
C SER A 7 7.54 -17.93 39.73
N SER A 8 6.31 -17.39 39.70
CA SER A 8 5.51 -17.41 38.47
C SER A 8 6.30 -16.69 37.38
N PHE A 9 6.43 -17.32 36.21
CA PHE A 9 6.90 -16.62 35.03
C PHE A 9 5.71 -15.79 34.52
N ASP A 10 5.62 -14.54 34.96
CA ASP A 10 4.68 -13.61 34.37
C ASP A 10 5.15 -13.33 32.94
N ILE A 11 4.38 -13.80 31.96
CA ILE A 11 4.70 -13.56 30.56
C ILE A 11 4.75 -12.04 30.37
N PRO A 12 5.87 -11.48 29.88
CA PRO A 12 5.93 -10.06 29.55
C PRO A 12 4.78 -9.74 28.60
N VAL A 13 3.88 -8.86 29.02
CA VAL A 13 2.78 -8.43 28.14
C VAL A 13 3.40 -7.50 27.09
N TYR A 14 3.62 -8.05 25.89
CA TYR A 14 4.10 -7.26 24.75
C TYR A 14 3.10 -6.15 24.42
N ASN A 15 3.59 -4.92 24.35
CA ASN A 15 2.82 -3.74 23.98
C ASN A 15 2.98 -3.44 22.47
N TYR A 16 2.22 -2.46 22.00
CA TYR A 16 2.24 -2.04 20.59
C TYR A 16 3.64 -1.73 20.05
N PHE A 17 4.49 -1.03 20.81
CA PHE A 17 5.84 -0.66 20.38
C PHE A 17 6.77 -1.88 20.26
N ASP A 18 6.57 -2.89 21.11
CA ASP A 18 7.30 -4.15 21.00
C ASP A 18 7.01 -4.83 19.66
N TYR A 19 5.75 -4.80 19.18
CA TYR A 19 5.38 -5.32 17.87
C TYR A 19 5.98 -4.50 16.71
N VAL A 20 5.98 -3.18 16.81
CA VAL A 20 6.60 -2.31 15.78
C VAL A 20 8.10 -2.62 15.67
N GLN A 21 8.78 -2.74 16.81
CA GLN A 21 10.20 -3.07 16.85
C GLN A 21 10.48 -4.49 16.36
N ALA A 22 9.67 -5.47 16.79
CA ALA A 22 9.77 -6.85 16.33
C ALA A 22 9.58 -6.95 14.81
N TRP A 23 8.60 -6.23 14.24
CA TRP A 23 8.39 -6.13 12.80
C TRP A 23 9.66 -5.63 12.11
N HIS A 24 10.17 -4.47 12.54
CA HIS A 24 11.34 -3.86 11.92
C HIS A 24 12.56 -4.78 11.98
N ASN A 25 12.83 -5.38 13.13
CA ASN A 25 13.99 -6.24 13.33
C ASN A 25 13.88 -7.58 12.60
N THR A 26 12.67 -8.15 12.51
CA THR A 26 12.45 -9.44 11.84
C THR A 26 12.87 -9.35 10.38
N PHE A 27 12.42 -8.33 9.66
CA PHE A 27 12.73 -8.20 8.23
C PHE A 27 14.17 -7.73 7.95
N LEU A 28 14.93 -7.41 9.00
CA LEU A 28 16.36 -7.16 8.96
C LEU A 28 17.19 -8.37 9.39
N PHE A 29 16.57 -9.52 9.64
CA PHE A 29 17.32 -10.75 9.84
C PHE A 29 17.91 -11.22 8.51
N GLN A 30 19.14 -11.73 8.59
CA GLN A 30 19.89 -12.31 7.50
C GLN A 30 20.47 -13.65 7.94
N ASN A 31 20.54 -14.62 7.03
CA ASN A 31 21.17 -15.91 7.33
C ASN A 31 22.69 -15.82 7.20
N ILE A 32 23.40 -16.86 7.64
CA ILE A 32 24.88 -16.91 7.61
C ILE A 32 25.44 -16.84 6.17
N GLU A 33 24.60 -17.10 5.16
CA GLU A 33 25.00 -17.09 3.75
C GLU A 33 24.62 -15.79 3.01
N ASP A 34 24.03 -14.81 3.69
CA ASP A 34 23.52 -13.55 3.12
C ASP A 34 22.52 -13.72 1.96
N LYS A 35 21.74 -14.81 1.97
CA LYS A 35 20.78 -15.19 0.92
C LYS A 35 19.32 -15.16 1.36
N HIS A 36 19.04 -14.68 2.57
CA HIS A 36 17.68 -14.68 3.09
C HIS A 36 16.81 -13.65 2.37
N SER A 37 15.63 -14.07 1.92
CA SER A 37 14.64 -13.19 1.29
C SER A 37 13.29 -13.37 1.97
N TRP A 38 12.52 -12.29 2.05
CA TRP A 38 11.20 -12.25 2.66
C TRP A 38 10.11 -12.25 1.59
N PHE A 39 9.14 -13.14 1.74
CA PHE A 39 7.93 -13.14 0.93
C PHE A 39 6.81 -12.42 1.67
N PHE A 40 6.29 -11.36 1.08
CA PHE A 40 5.17 -10.59 1.63
C PHE A 40 3.90 -10.88 0.84
N CYS A 41 2.83 -11.15 1.58
CA CYS A 41 1.48 -11.24 1.03
C CYS A 41 0.48 -10.68 2.04
N PHE A 42 -0.56 -10.00 1.54
CA PHE A 42 -1.66 -9.58 2.39
C PHE A 42 -2.60 -10.75 2.66
N ASP A 43 -3.15 -10.80 3.88
CA ASP A 43 -4.21 -11.73 4.20
C ASP A 43 -5.40 -11.50 3.24
N LYS A 44 -5.96 -12.59 2.70
CA LYS A 44 -7.13 -12.56 1.83
C LYS A 44 -8.36 -12.00 2.52
N THR A 45 -8.44 -12.13 3.85
CA THR A 45 -9.51 -11.55 4.67
C THR A 45 -9.20 -10.13 5.14
N PHE A 46 -8.03 -9.58 4.81
CA PHE A 46 -7.66 -8.23 5.21
C PHE A 46 -8.61 -7.21 4.58
N ASN A 47 -9.32 -6.48 5.43
CA ASN A 47 -10.19 -5.40 4.98
C ASN A 47 -9.32 -4.20 4.56
N SER A 48 -9.34 -3.86 3.27
CA SER A 48 -8.59 -2.72 2.71
C SER A 48 -9.00 -1.36 3.30
N LYS A 49 -10.12 -1.29 4.02
CA LYS A 49 -10.59 -0.08 4.73
C LYS A 49 -10.03 0.06 6.15
N GLN A 50 -9.30 -0.93 6.67
CA GLN A 50 -8.68 -0.78 7.98
C GLN A 50 -7.63 0.32 7.93
N ILE A 51 -7.55 1.08 9.03
CA ILE A 51 -6.50 2.09 9.21
C ILE A 51 -5.17 1.35 9.28
N ILE A 52 -4.35 1.55 8.26
CA ILE A 52 -3.00 1.02 8.22
C ILE A 52 -2.12 1.96 9.08
N PRO A 53 -1.32 1.43 10.00
CA PRO A 53 -0.50 2.26 10.88
C PRO A 53 0.55 3.10 10.14
N TYR A 54 0.79 4.34 10.59
CA TYR A 54 1.79 5.22 9.98
C TYR A 54 3.21 4.62 9.96
N TRP A 55 3.63 3.90 11.01
CA TRP A 55 4.95 3.25 11.02
C TRP A 55 5.10 2.22 9.89
N PHE A 56 4.00 1.59 9.45
CA PHE A 56 4.03 0.65 8.34
C PHE A 56 4.23 1.40 7.01
N ILE A 57 3.63 2.58 6.88
CA ILE A 57 3.82 3.45 5.73
C ILE A 57 5.25 3.97 5.68
N ASP A 58 5.81 4.41 6.82
CA ASP A 58 7.22 4.78 6.90
C ASP A 58 8.10 3.59 6.48
N TRP A 59 7.85 2.39 7.01
CA TRP A 59 8.55 1.18 6.60
C TRP A 59 8.42 0.90 5.10
N TRP A 60 7.22 1.06 4.53
CA TRP A 60 6.95 0.87 3.11
C TRP A 60 7.80 1.80 2.24
N THR A 61 8.05 3.05 2.65
CA THR A 61 8.86 3.98 1.85
C THR A 61 10.31 3.52 1.64
N PHE A 62 10.84 2.68 2.53
CA PHE A 62 12.22 2.15 2.44
C PHE A 62 12.30 0.72 1.90
N TYR A 63 11.29 -0.12 2.20
CA TYR A 63 11.35 -1.56 1.93
C TYR A 63 10.18 -2.08 1.08
N GLY A 64 9.17 -1.25 0.83
CA GLY A 64 8.02 -1.59 0.00
C GLY A 64 8.36 -1.54 -1.49
N PRO A 65 7.65 -2.29 -2.34
CA PRO A 65 7.92 -2.36 -3.77
C PRO A 65 7.78 -1.02 -4.49
N ASN A 66 8.62 -0.82 -5.51
CA ASN A 66 8.53 0.31 -6.43
C ASN A 66 7.66 -0.04 -7.67
N GLN A 67 7.28 0.95 -8.45
CA GLN A 67 6.44 0.72 -9.64
C GLN A 67 7.14 -0.14 -10.71
N TYR A 68 8.47 -0.09 -10.79
CA TYR A 68 9.24 -0.72 -11.85
C TYR A 68 9.23 -2.25 -11.78
N ILE A 69 8.90 -2.85 -10.63
CA ILE A 69 8.76 -4.31 -10.55
C ILE A 69 7.46 -4.80 -11.17
N LEU A 70 6.48 -3.91 -11.39
CA LEU A 70 5.15 -4.31 -11.85
C LEU A 70 5.20 -4.77 -13.31
N PRO A 71 4.51 -5.87 -13.66
CA PRO A 71 4.25 -6.20 -15.06
C PRO A 71 3.42 -5.10 -15.73
N PRO A 72 3.58 -4.86 -17.05
CA PRO A 72 2.87 -3.78 -17.75
C PRO A 72 1.34 -3.82 -17.56
N SER A 73 0.74 -5.01 -17.56
CA SER A 73 -0.72 -5.15 -17.34
C SER A 73 -1.17 -4.70 -15.95
N VAL A 74 -0.30 -4.81 -14.95
CA VAL A 74 -0.57 -4.40 -13.57
C VAL A 74 -0.31 -2.91 -13.40
N GLU A 75 0.65 -2.34 -14.13
CA GLU A 75 0.91 -0.91 -14.20
C GLU A 75 -0.30 -0.15 -14.78
N GLU A 76 -0.90 -0.65 -15.86
CA GLU A 76 -2.15 -0.08 -16.40
C GLU A 76 -3.30 -0.11 -15.37
N ALA A 77 -3.38 -1.17 -14.57
CA ALA A 77 -4.35 -1.29 -13.49
C ALA A 77 -4.06 -0.33 -12.32
N LEU A 78 -2.77 -0.06 -12.04
CA LEU A 78 -2.34 0.93 -11.06
C LEU A 78 -2.73 2.35 -11.51
N ASP A 79 -2.50 2.70 -12.76
CA ASP A 79 -2.89 4.02 -13.30
C ASP A 79 -4.41 4.22 -13.18
N THR A 80 -5.17 3.20 -13.57
CA THR A 80 -6.63 3.19 -13.41
C THR A 80 -7.03 3.36 -11.95
N PHE A 81 -6.37 2.66 -11.03
CA PHE A 81 -6.62 2.80 -9.59
C PHE A 81 -6.33 4.22 -9.11
N ALA A 82 -5.16 4.76 -9.45
CA ALA A 82 -4.71 6.09 -9.05
C ALA A 82 -5.65 7.20 -9.52
N SER A 83 -6.19 7.10 -10.74
CA SER A 83 -7.16 8.08 -11.27
C SER A 83 -8.55 7.99 -10.64
N ASN A 84 -8.86 6.94 -9.88
CA ASN A 84 -10.20 6.69 -9.33
C ASN A 84 -10.25 6.67 -7.80
N ILE A 85 -9.15 7.01 -7.14
CA ILE A 85 -9.09 7.17 -5.68
C ILE A 85 -8.88 8.63 -5.32
N GLU A 86 -9.35 9.01 -4.14
CA GLU A 86 -9.00 10.31 -3.56
C GLU A 86 -7.51 10.34 -3.21
N ASP A 87 -6.85 11.46 -3.47
CA ASP A 87 -5.48 11.67 -3.05
C ASP A 87 -5.46 11.85 -1.52
N ILE A 88 -4.87 10.89 -0.82
CA ILE A 88 -4.72 10.94 0.63
C ILE A 88 -3.30 11.44 0.91
N PRO A 89 -3.14 12.63 1.53
CA PRO A 89 -1.83 13.19 1.83
C PRO A 89 -0.97 12.19 2.61
N PHE A 90 0.30 12.07 2.21
CA PHE A 90 1.29 11.18 2.81
C PHE A 90 1.00 9.69 2.69
N TRP A 91 0.02 9.30 1.88
CA TRP A 91 -0.29 7.90 1.60
C TRP A 91 0.29 7.47 0.25
N PRO A 92 1.29 6.57 0.21
CA PRO A 92 1.82 6.07 -1.06
C PRO A 92 0.73 5.32 -1.83
N ILE A 93 0.37 5.82 -3.02
CA ILE A 93 -0.60 5.17 -3.93
C ILE A 93 -0.23 3.70 -4.16
N MET A 94 1.06 3.41 -4.30
CA MET A 94 1.60 2.05 -4.41
C MET A 94 1.18 1.16 -3.23
N ALA A 95 1.27 1.65 -1.99
CA ALA A 95 0.87 0.86 -0.82
C ALA A 95 -0.64 0.56 -0.85
N SER A 96 -1.46 1.58 -1.13
CA SER A 96 -2.91 1.40 -1.31
C SER A 96 -3.25 0.36 -2.37
N PHE A 97 -2.62 0.46 -3.52
CA PHE A 97 -2.86 -0.44 -4.64
C PHE A 97 -2.49 -1.88 -4.30
N PHE A 98 -1.32 -2.09 -3.68
CA PHE A 98 -0.86 -3.40 -3.24
C PHE A 98 -1.80 -4.02 -2.20
N ILE A 99 -2.30 -3.22 -1.25
CA ILE A 99 -3.27 -3.66 -0.24
C ILE A 99 -4.63 -3.98 -0.85
N HIS A 100 -5.10 -3.17 -1.80
CA HIS A 100 -6.38 -3.32 -2.48
C HIS A 100 -6.40 -4.60 -3.31
N CYS A 101 -5.36 -4.80 -4.13
CA CYS A 101 -5.22 -5.94 -5.02
C CYS A 101 -4.65 -7.18 -4.32
N LYS A 102 -4.24 -7.10 -3.05
CA LYS A 102 -3.57 -8.19 -2.31
C LYS A 102 -2.32 -8.69 -3.05
N LEU A 103 -1.56 -7.77 -3.63
CA LEU A 103 -0.35 -8.10 -4.36
C LEU A 103 0.71 -8.65 -3.41
N SER A 104 1.46 -9.63 -3.91
CA SER A 104 2.56 -10.23 -3.18
C SER A 104 3.88 -9.86 -3.84
N TRP A 105 4.94 -9.75 -3.05
CA TRP A 105 6.28 -9.45 -3.54
C TRP A 105 7.33 -10.13 -2.69
N ILE A 106 8.54 -10.18 -3.22
CA ILE A 106 9.72 -10.66 -2.51
C ILE A 106 10.60 -9.46 -2.22
N MET A 107 11.08 -9.36 -0.98
CA MET A 107 12.04 -8.36 -0.54
C MET A 107 13.33 -9.05 -0.10
N TYR A 108 14.46 -8.47 -0.49
CA TYR A 108 15.79 -8.85 -0.09
C TYR A 108 16.57 -7.58 0.26
N TRP A 109 17.60 -7.70 1.08
CA TRP A 109 18.51 -6.60 1.34
C TRP A 109 19.93 -7.13 1.54
N ASP A 110 20.91 -6.30 1.18
CA ASP A 110 22.34 -6.55 1.42
C ASP A 110 23.04 -5.23 1.77
N TYR A 111 24.30 -5.34 2.15
CA TYR A 111 25.17 -4.21 2.37
C TYR A 111 25.85 -3.75 1.08
N THR A 112 25.83 -2.45 0.86
CA THR A 112 26.51 -1.79 -0.24
C THR A 112 27.44 -0.72 0.32
N ILE A 113 28.60 -0.56 -0.30
CA ILE A 113 29.57 0.48 0.06
C ILE A 113 29.44 1.59 -0.98
N GLU A 114 29.06 2.79 -0.56
CA GLU A 114 29.11 3.98 -1.42
C GLU A 114 30.46 4.66 -1.19
N GLU A 115 31.25 4.76 -2.26
CA GLU A 115 32.50 5.51 -2.29
C GLU A 115 32.32 6.74 -3.17
N ALA A 116 32.66 7.91 -2.65
CA ALA A 116 32.70 9.14 -3.42
C ALA A 116 34.05 9.86 -3.21
N PRO A 117 34.55 10.61 -4.22
CA PRO A 117 35.81 11.32 -4.08
C PRO A 117 35.78 12.28 -2.90
N ARG A 118 36.81 12.23 -2.05
CA ARG A 118 37.00 13.10 -0.87
C ARG A 118 35.99 12.90 0.26
N THR A 119 35.25 11.78 0.30
CA THR A 119 34.43 11.38 1.45
C THR A 119 34.84 10.01 1.95
N LEU A 120 34.57 9.71 3.23
CA LEU A 120 34.78 8.37 3.76
C LEU A 120 33.79 7.38 3.13
N PRO A 121 34.21 6.14 2.82
CA PRO A 121 33.29 5.09 2.37
C PRO A 121 32.16 4.91 3.37
N THR A 122 30.92 4.86 2.88
CA THR A 122 29.73 4.69 3.72
C THR A 122 29.10 3.34 3.46
N LEU A 123 29.06 2.50 4.49
CA LEU A 123 28.29 1.27 4.48
C LEU A 123 26.81 1.62 4.64
N HIS A 124 25.99 1.21 3.68
CA HIS A 124 24.54 1.36 3.78
C HIS A 124 23.87 0.03 3.45
N ARG A 125 22.64 -0.10 3.94
CA ARG A 125 21.79 -1.24 3.63
C ARG A 125 20.97 -0.89 2.39
N GLN A 126 21.11 -1.68 1.34
CA GLN A 126 20.32 -1.55 0.13
C GLN A 126 19.24 -2.64 0.12
N SER A 127 17.99 -2.22 -0.02
CA SER A 127 16.87 -3.13 -0.26
C SER A 127 16.61 -3.28 -1.76
N TRP A 128 16.16 -4.47 -2.13
CA TRP A 128 15.65 -4.77 -3.46
C TRP A 128 14.32 -5.51 -3.35
N THR A 129 13.49 -5.29 -4.37
CA THR A 129 12.19 -5.94 -4.46
C THR A 129 12.02 -6.64 -5.80
N LYS A 130 11.19 -7.68 -5.80
CA LYS A 130 10.87 -8.46 -7.00
C LYS A 130 9.40 -8.86 -7.00
N TRP A 131 8.79 -8.79 -8.18
CA TRP A 131 7.41 -9.19 -8.39
C TRP A 131 7.19 -10.69 -8.19
N TRP A 132 6.05 -11.03 -7.59
CA TRP A 132 5.62 -12.42 -7.45
C TRP A 132 4.88 -12.91 -8.69
N LYS A 133 5.60 -13.62 -9.57
CA LYS A 133 5.09 -14.09 -10.88
C LYS A 133 3.89 -15.04 -10.81
N LYS A 134 3.57 -15.63 -9.65
CA LYS A 134 2.40 -16.51 -9.49
C LYS A 134 1.12 -15.78 -9.08
N TYR A 135 1.14 -14.45 -9.07
CA TYR A 135 -0.07 -13.67 -8.87
C TYR A 135 -1.03 -13.83 -10.07
N ASP A 136 -2.32 -13.96 -9.77
CA ASP A 136 -3.37 -14.12 -10.77
C ASP A 136 -3.72 -12.76 -11.38
N LEU A 137 -3.12 -12.47 -12.54
CA LEU A 137 -3.25 -11.18 -13.23
C LEU A 137 -4.69 -10.86 -13.62
N SER A 138 -5.56 -11.86 -13.77
CA SER A 138 -6.99 -11.63 -14.09
C SER A 138 -7.74 -10.89 -13.00
N LYS A 139 -7.19 -10.83 -11.77
CA LYS A 139 -7.74 -10.08 -10.63
C LYS A 139 -7.26 -8.64 -10.57
N CYS A 140 -6.32 -8.26 -11.43
CA CYS A 140 -5.67 -6.96 -11.42
C CYS A 140 -5.58 -6.43 -12.86
N THR A 141 -6.76 -6.20 -13.43
CA THR A 141 -6.95 -5.48 -14.71
C THR A 141 -7.74 -4.20 -14.47
N PRO A 142 -7.63 -3.18 -15.34
CA PRO A 142 -8.41 -1.94 -15.23
C PRO A 142 -9.90 -2.16 -14.94
N GLU A 143 -10.54 -3.10 -15.63
CA GLU A 143 -11.98 -3.38 -15.48
C GLU A 143 -12.31 -3.97 -14.10
N THR A 144 -11.46 -4.88 -13.61
CA THR A 144 -11.64 -5.47 -12.27
C THR A 144 -11.41 -4.44 -11.17
N ILE A 145 -10.44 -3.53 -11.34
CA ILE A 145 -10.19 -2.42 -10.43
C ILE A 145 -11.41 -1.51 -10.35
N LEU A 146 -11.89 -0.99 -11.48
CA LEU A 146 -13.07 -0.12 -11.52
C LEU A 146 -14.30 -0.77 -10.90
N ARG A 147 -14.54 -2.06 -11.21
CA ARG A 147 -15.64 -2.82 -10.60
C ARG A 147 -15.48 -2.91 -9.08
N SER A 148 -14.29 -3.22 -8.59
CA SER A 148 -14.01 -3.37 -7.16
C SER A 148 -14.16 -2.04 -6.39
N LEU A 149 -13.71 -0.92 -6.96
CA LEU A 149 -13.86 0.41 -6.37
C LEU A 149 -15.34 0.83 -6.28
N LYS A 150 -16.11 0.62 -7.36
CA LYS A 150 -17.56 0.88 -7.37
C LYS A 150 -18.31 0.05 -6.30
N ILE A 151 -17.96 -1.23 -6.15
CA ILE A 151 -18.54 -2.08 -5.11
C ILE A 151 -18.23 -1.52 -3.71
N GLN A 152 -16.98 -1.07 -3.47
CA GLN A 152 -16.59 -0.51 -2.18
C GLN A 152 -17.33 0.79 -1.84
N GLN A 153 -17.54 1.67 -2.83
CA GLN A 153 -18.34 2.89 -2.71
C GLN A 153 -19.80 2.57 -2.41
N ASN A 154 -20.42 1.67 -3.18
CA ASN A 154 -21.83 1.27 -2.99
C ASN A 154 -22.08 0.61 -1.62
N GLN A 155 -21.14 -0.19 -1.14
CA GLN A 155 -21.21 -0.77 0.21
C GLN A 155 -21.14 0.31 1.30
N HIS A 156 -20.27 1.32 1.12
CA HIS A 156 -20.21 2.45 2.05
C HIS A 156 -21.54 3.21 2.07
N PHE A 157 -22.09 3.54 0.90
CA PHE A 157 -23.39 4.18 0.80
C PHE A 157 -24.49 3.37 1.51
N THR A 158 -24.52 2.06 1.32
CA THR A 158 -25.50 1.16 1.97
C THR A 158 -25.34 1.13 3.49
N GLN A 159 -24.10 1.04 3.99
CA GLN A 159 -23.80 1.05 5.43
C GLN A 159 -24.18 2.38 6.08
N THR A 160 -23.80 3.50 5.46
CA THR A 160 -24.15 4.85 5.92
C THR A 160 -25.66 5.02 5.93
N LYS A 161 -26.37 4.60 4.89
CA LYS A 161 -27.83 4.62 4.83
C LYS A 161 -28.46 3.81 5.96
N SER A 162 -27.95 2.61 6.25
CA SER A 162 -28.43 1.76 7.36
C SER A 162 -28.18 2.39 8.73
N GLN A 163 -27.02 2.98 8.96
CA GLN A 163 -26.69 3.66 10.22
C GLN A 163 -27.58 4.89 10.42
N ILE A 164 -27.82 5.65 9.36
CA ILE A 164 -28.72 6.81 9.39
C ILE A 164 -30.16 6.36 9.65
N GLN A 165 -30.65 5.32 8.98
CA GLN A 165 -32.00 4.78 9.22
C GLN A 165 -32.17 4.31 10.67
N THR A 166 -31.15 3.66 11.23
CA THR A 166 -31.16 3.22 12.65
C THR A 166 -31.17 4.42 13.58
N THR A 167 -30.38 5.45 13.27
CA THR A 167 -30.32 6.69 14.06
C THR A 167 -31.65 7.45 14.01
N ILE A 168 -32.28 7.55 12.83
CA ILE A 168 -33.61 8.14 12.63
C ILE A 168 -34.67 7.36 13.41
N ALA A 169 -34.69 6.03 13.32
CA ALA A 169 -35.64 5.20 14.04
C ALA A 169 -35.46 5.27 15.57
N SER A 170 -34.25 5.59 16.03
CA SER A 170 -33.93 5.78 17.46
C SER A 170 -34.16 7.21 17.97
N SER A 171 -34.29 8.21 17.08
CA SER A 171 -34.49 9.61 17.48
C SER A 171 -35.96 9.88 17.81
N SER A 172 -36.19 10.33 19.04
CA SER A 172 -37.53 10.60 19.57
C SER A 172 -38.01 12.04 19.32
N LYS A 173 -37.21 12.93 18.69
CA LYS A 173 -37.51 14.37 18.62
C LYS A 173 -37.47 14.90 17.18
N GLU A 174 -38.58 15.48 16.75
CA GLU A 174 -38.83 16.03 15.40
C GLU A 174 -37.78 17.05 14.90
N ARG A 175 -37.14 17.81 15.80
CA ARG A 175 -36.07 18.76 15.42
C ARG A 175 -34.80 18.07 14.94
N GLU A 176 -34.44 16.98 15.60
CA GLU A 176 -33.23 16.20 15.30
C GLU A 176 -33.40 15.45 13.96
N LEU A 177 -34.64 15.02 13.67
CA LEU A 177 -35.02 14.43 12.39
C LEU A 177 -34.88 15.42 11.22
N LYS A 178 -35.35 16.66 11.37
CA LYS A 178 -35.26 17.70 10.34
C LYS A 178 -33.81 18.07 10.01
N GLU A 179 -32.94 18.11 11.02
CA GLU A 179 -31.52 18.42 10.85
C GLU A 179 -30.76 17.27 10.17
N GLN A 180 -31.12 16.03 10.46
CA GLN A 180 -30.55 14.85 9.77
C GLN A 180 -31.02 14.74 8.31
N ILE A 181 -32.28 15.07 7.99
CA ILE A 181 -32.79 15.10 6.61
C ILE A 181 -32.07 16.18 5.79
N LYS A 182 -31.78 17.34 6.37
CA LYS A 182 -31.05 18.41 5.68
C LYS A 182 -29.63 17.99 5.31
N LYS A 183 -28.90 17.35 6.22
CA LYS A 183 -27.56 16.79 5.93
C LYS A 183 -27.56 15.75 4.81
N LEU A 184 -28.65 14.99 4.66
CA LEU A 184 -28.81 14.01 3.58
C LEU A 184 -28.98 14.67 2.21
N GLN A 185 -29.67 15.80 2.14
CA GLN A 185 -29.85 16.53 0.87
C GLN A 185 -28.54 17.16 0.42
N GLU A 186 -27.79 17.77 1.36
CA GLU A 186 -26.47 18.36 1.09
C GLU A 186 -25.45 17.30 0.61
N ALA A 187 -25.43 16.11 1.21
CA ALA A 187 -24.52 15.02 0.80
C ALA A 187 -24.86 14.37 -0.55
N LEU A 188 -26.06 14.61 -1.10
CA LEU A 188 -26.51 14.05 -2.38
C LEU A 188 -26.34 15.04 -3.55
N GLU A 189 -26.29 16.35 -3.27
CA GLU A 189 -26.05 17.41 -4.26
C GLU A 189 -24.56 17.57 -4.63
N ASP A 190 -23.63 17.04 -3.81
CA ASP A 190 -22.17 17.11 -4.03
C ASP A 190 -21.61 16.02 -4.98
N ILE A 191 -22.46 15.25 -5.66
CA ILE A 191 -22.02 14.28 -6.68
C ILE A 191 -22.04 14.97 -8.04
N PRO A 192 -20.89 15.21 -8.71
CA PRO A 192 -20.89 15.81 -10.04
C PRO A 192 -21.44 14.80 -11.07
N ASP A 193 -22.43 15.25 -11.84
CA ASP A 193 -22.80 14.63 -13.12
C ASP A 193 -21.65 14.88 -14.11
N GLU A 194 -20.95 13.84 -14.54
CA GLU A 194 -20.10 13.91 -15.74
C GLU A 194 -20.65 13.01 -16.84
N ASP A 195 -21.33 13.66 -17.77
CA ASP A 195 -21.58 13.20 -19.13
C ASP A 195 -20.34 13.44 -20.01
N ASP A 196 -20.09 12.44 -20.86
CA ASP A 196 -19.48 12.48 -22.20
C ASP A 196 -18.18 13.29 -22.41
N ASP A 197 -17.06 12.59 -22.59
CA ASP A 197 -16.14 12.98 -23.67
C ASP A 197 -15.22 11.86 -24.17
N LYS A 198 -15.03 11.89 -25.49
CA LYS A 198 -14.53 10.85 -26.37
C LYS A 198 -13.20 11.30 -26.97
N VAL A 199 -12.04 10.70 -26.63
CA VAL A 199 -10.79 10.91 -27.41
C VAL A 199 -9.91 9.66 -27.50
N SER A 200 -9.42 9.45 -28.73
CA SER A 200 -8.65 8.35 -29.30
C SER A 200 -7.27 8.07 -28.68
N ILE A 201 -6.94 6.78 -28.67
CA ILE A 201 -5.64 6.21 -28.33
C ILE A 201 -4.72 6.27 -29.57
N THR A 202 -3.47 6.71 -29.39
CA THR A 202 -2.38 6.33 -30.28
C THR A 202 -1.21 5.81 -29.44
N SER A 203 -0.88 4.54 -29.66
CA SER A 203 0.13 3.76 -28.94
C SER A 203 1.45 3.75 -29.72
N THR A 204 2.58 3.80 -29.02
CA THR A 204 3.85 3.30 -29.57
C THR A 204 4.66 2.62 -28.47
N LYS A 205 4.70 1.29 -28.55
CA LYS A 205 5.56 0.40 -27.76
C LYS A 205 7.01 0.51 -28.22
N ASN A 206 7.95 0.30 -27.30
CA ASN A 206 9.15 -0.49 -27.56
C ASN A 206 9.54 -1.27 -26.30
N LEU A 207 9.76 -2.58 -26.49
CA LEU A 207 10.18 -3.57 -25.52
C LEU A 207 11.69 -3.51 -25.26
N GLY A 208 12.07 -3.84 -24.03
CA GLY A 208 13.39 -4.33 -23.65
C GLY A 208 13.24 -5.11 -22.35
N ASP A 209 13.24 -6.44 -22.45
CA ASP A 209 13.27 -7.38 -21.33
C ASP A 209 14.62 -7.28 -20.59
N ASP A 210 14.61 -7.01 -19.29
CA ASP A 210 15.64 -7.42 -18.34
C ASP A 210 15.01 -7.58 -16.95
N GLU A 211 14.93 -8.84 -16.48
CA GLU A 211 14.13 -9.30 -15.34
C GLU A 211 14.99 -9.49 -14.07
N ASP A 212 15.50 -8.39 -13.54
CA ASP A 212 16.33 -8.36 -12.33
C ASP A 212 15.66 -7.66 -11.13
N PHE A 213 16.15 -7.95 -9.92
CA PHE A 213 15.73 -7.29 -8.69
C PHE A 213 15.95 -5.77 -8.79
N ILE A 214 14.94 -4.97 -8.48
CA ILE A 214 15.03 -3.52 -8.64
C ILE A 214 15.22 -2.84 -7.28
N PRO A 215 16.20 -1.92 -7.15
CA PRO A 215 16.43 -1.18 -5.92
C PRO A 215 15.27 -0.25 -5.58
N THR A 216 14.98 -0.12 -4.30
CA THR A 216 13.73 0.48 -3.82
C THR A 216 13.68 2.02 -3.90
N SER A 217 14.83 2.74 -3.87
CA SER A 217 14.91 4.20 -4.16
C SER A 217 16.34 4.80 -4.13
N ARG A 218 16.71 5.61 -5.15
CA ARG A 218 17.02 7.07 -5.07
C ARG A 218 17.18 7.68 -6.48
N ARG A 219 16.47 8.79 -6.77
CA ARG A 219 16.74 9.69 -7.91
C ARG A 219 18.12 10.35 -7.71
N LYS A 220 19.07 10.14 -8.63
CA LYS A 220 20.17 11.10 -8.87
C LYS A 220 19.75 11.93 -10.09
N ASN A 221 19.51 13.22 -9.90
CA ASN A 221 19.49 14.19 -11.00
C ASN A 221 20.85 14.08 -11.70
N LYS A 222 20.87 13.67 -12.98
CA LYS A 222 22.04 13.89 -13.83
C LYS A 222 22.03 15.36 -14.23
N GLU A 223 22.77 16.19 -13.50
CA GLU A 223 23.26 17.44 -14.06
C GLU A 223 24.11 17.09 -15.29
N LYS A 224 23.70 17.62 -16.44
CA LYS A 224 24.55 17.67 -17.64
C LYS A 224 25.72 18.61 -17.30
N VAL A 225 26.92 18.06 -17.24
CA VAL A 225 28.14 18.85 -17.37
C VAL A 225 28.23 19.25 -18.83
N GLU A 226 27.90 20.51 -19.10
CA GLU A 226 28.27 21.20 -20.33
C GLU A 226 29.79 21.40 -20.27
N LYS A 227 30.51 20.94 -21.31
CA LYS A 227 31.95 21.17 -21.45
C LYS A 227 32.14 22.48 -22.21
N ASP A 228 32.92 23.37 -21.63
CA ASP A 228 33.61 24.46 -22.35
C ASP A 228 34.58 23.91 -23.42
#